data_AF-D3RSJ8-F1
#
_entry.id   AF-D3RSJ8-F1
#
_cell.length_a   1.000
_cell.length_b   1.000
_cell.length_c   1.000
_cell.angle_alpha   90.00
_cell.angle_beta   90.00
_cell.angle_gamma   90.00
#
_symmetry.space_group_name_H-M   'P 1'
#
loop_
_entity.id
_entity.type
_entity.pdbx_description
1 polymer ?
#
loop_
_entity_poly.entity_id
_entity_poly.type
_entity_poly.pdbx_seq_one_letter_code
_entity_poly.pdbx_strand_id
1 'polypeptide(L)'
;MAMERRTQARIDLRIPVELTIPGQNAPVRAVTRDLSWGGALLHLADCPPNDVDILVLSLPWRRGKSIRARARLLRARPHDEGGYLAAVRFISLSPRSQSRLERLLRMLYPSDPTTGASGRNALFRELEVTVCDTEELRQKLLQILEGHYTVTVFEAYQVGQSISLSITGTFDLPSIRLRARVSKVRKSEVKGFDWAELYTLSLEFEHPSNTIRTFVDLVLNRLSDTEDESSVFSYLEGAPDWLRSVAAATARSSASAQSTEAAGRDEIRSCLESEFPDAIARLVAGWGHVADFEMVFSSLVLSRNDLPDAWSREAWEELEMLQSVHDCAYGVSTHRLSLLKGGRL
;
A
#
# COMPACT_ATOMS: atom_id res chain seq x y z
N MET A 1 -13.16 36.28 4.95
CA MET A 1 -12.97 34.86 5.31
C MET A 1 -12.48 34.12 4.07
N ALA A 2 -11.29 33.55 4.08
CA ALA A 2 -10.77 32.82 2.93
C ALA A 2 -11.51 31.48 2.80
N MET A 3 -12.23 31.29 1.69
CA MET A 3 -12.91 30.04 1.36
C MET A 3 -11.90 28.89 1.34
N GLU A 4 -12.18 27.80 2.05
CA GLU A 4 -11.37 26.57 2.08
C GLU A 4 -11.31 25.96 0.68
N ARG A 5 -10.23 26.23 -0.07
CA ARG A 5 -10.00 25.68 -1.43
C ARG A 5 -9.31 24.31 -1.40
N ARG A 6 -9.09 23.73 -0.22
CA ARG A 6 -8.31 22.51 -0.05
C ARG A 6 -9.24 21.31 -0.16
N THR A 7 -8.88 20.35 -1.02
CA THR A 7 -9.67 19.15 -1.31
C THR A 7 -9.21 17.91 -0.53
N GLN A 8 -8.16 18.04 0.30
CA GLN A 8 -7.52 16.94 1.01
C GLN A 8 -7.08 17.38 2.40
N ALA A 9 -7.23 16.48 3.38
CA ALA A 9 -6.75 16.69 4.74
C ALA A 9 -5.22 16.84 4.76
N ARG A 10 -4.73 17.71 5.64
CA ARG A 10 -3.31 17.87 5.91
C ARG A 10 -3.05 17.47 7.35
N ILE A 11 -1.97 16.73 7.54
CA ILE A 11 -1.53 16.30 8.85
C ILE A 11 -0.29 17.13 9.18
N ASP A 12 -0.38 17.90 10.25
CA ASP A 12 0.75 18.68 10.74
C ASP A 12 1.76 17.75 11.41
N LEU A 13 2.97 17.69 10.87
CA LEU A 13 4.01 16.77 11.34
C LEU A 13 5.40 17.19 10.89
N ARG A 14 6.40 16.87 11.72
CA ARG A 14 7.81 17.19 11.50
C ARG A 14 8.62 15.93 11.26
N ILE A 15 8.73 15.53 9.99
CA ILE A 15 9.57 14.42 9.55
C ILE A 15 10.75 15.00 8.76
N PRO A 16 12.00 14.60 9.07
CA PRO A 16 13.13 14.95 8.23
C PRO A 16 13.02 14.25 6.88
N VAL A 17 13.22 14.99 5.80
CA VAL A 17 13.13 14.50 4.43
C VAL A 17 14.32 14.97 3.61
N GLU A 18 14.56 14.27 2.51
CA GLU A 18 15.61 14.62 1.56
C GLU A 18 14.98 15.05 0.24
N LEU A 19 15.54 16.10 -0.35
CA LEU A 19 15.16 16.62 -1.65
C LEU A 19 16.31 16.43 -2.63
N THR A 20 16.05 15.72 -3.72
CA THR A 20 16.94 15.71 -4.87
C THR A 20 16.49 16.78 -5.84
N ILE A 21 17.31 17.81 -6.01
CA ILE A 21 17.07 18.93 -6.92
C ILE A 21 17.89 18.72 -8.19
N PRO A 22 17.30 18.83 -9.40
CA PRO A 22 18.06 18.74 -10.64
C PRO A 22 19.22 19.75 -10.68
N GLY A 23 20.41 19.30 -11.05
CA GLY A 23 21.61 20.14 -11.10
C GLY A 23 22.38 20.25 -9.77
N GLN A 24 21.88 19.67 -8.68
CA GLN A 24 22.63 19.55 -7.42
C GLN A 24 23.12 18.12 -7.20
N ASN A 25 24.39 17.99 -6.80
CA ASN A 25 25.03 16.69 -6.59
C ASN A 25 24.66 16.05 -5.24
N ALA A 26 24.27 16.87 -4.25
CA ALA A 26 23.92 16.40 -2.92
C ALA A 26 22.43 16.63 -2.63
N PRO A 27 21.76 15.70 -1.93
CA PRO A 27 20.39 15.91 -1.49
C PRO A 27 20.31 17.04 -0.45
N VAL A 28 19.32 17.92 -0.61
CA VAL A 28 19.03 18.99 0.35
C VAL A 28 18.15 18.43 1.45
N ARG A 29 18.55 18.64 2.71
CA ARG A 29 17.74 18.25 3.86
C ARG A 29 16.64 19.27 4.11
N ALA A 30 15.44 18.78 4.37
CA ALA A 30 14.28 19.58 4.74
C ALA A 30 13.51 18.92 5.87
N VAL A 31 12.58 19.63 6.48
CA VAL A 31 11.67 19.08 7.48
C VAL A 31 10.24 19.35 7.03
N THR A 32 9.37 18.35 7.04
CA THR A 32 7.95 18.60 6.75
C THR A 32 7.34 19.48 7.84
N ARG A 33 6.37 20.30 7.46
CA ARG A 33 5.49 21.01 8.39
C ARG A 33 4.07 20.45 8.31
N ASP A 34 3.63 20.15 7.09
CA ASP A 34 2.42 19.38 6.83
C ASP A 34 2.66 18.33 5.74
N LEU A 35 1.86 17.27 5.76
CA LEU A 35 1.82 16.23 4.73
C LEU A 35 0.36 15.93 4.37
N SER A 36 0.09 15.74 3.09
CA SER A 36 -1.21 15.27 2.58
C SER A 36 -1.04 14.23 1.50
N TRP A 37 -2.17 13.70 1.02
CA TRP A 37 -2.17 12.85 -0.17
C TRP A 37 -1.58 13.57 -1.39
N GLY A 38 -1.80 14.88 -1.53
CA GLY A 38 -1.46 15.68 -2.71
C GLY A 38 -0.09 16.35 -2.69
N GLY A 39 0.56 16.44 -1.54
CA GLY A 39 1.80 17.17 -1.41
C GLY A 39 2.25 17.33 0.02
N ALA A 40 3.20 18.23 0.22
CA ALA A 40 3.75 18.56 1.52
C ALA A 40 4.13 20.04 1.59
N LEU A 41 4.11 20.58 2.80
CA LEU A 41 4.78 21.83 3.12
C LEU A 41 6.10 21.50 3.79
N LEU A 42 7.19 22.08 3.28
CA LEU A 42 8.54 21.81 3.73
C LEU A 42 9.16 23.07 4.31
N HIS A 43 9.97 22.90 5.35
CA HIS A 43 10.87 23.91 5.87
C HIS A 43 12.30 23.58 5.42
N LEU A 44 12.95 24.57 4.81
CA LEU A 44 14.29 24.53 4.24
C LEU A 44 15.18 25.51 4.99
N ALA A 45 16.45 25.15 5.20
CA ALA A 45 17.43 26.07 5.76
C ALA A 45 17.73 27.22 4.79
N ASP A 46 17.90 26.89 3.51
CA ASP A 46 18.28 27.83 2.45
C ASP A 46 17.15 28.05 1.44
N CYS A 47 17.27 29.14 0.68
CA CYS A 47 16.36 29.40 -0.42
C CYS A 47 16.49 28.30 -1.47
N PRO A 48 15.39 27.66 -1.92
CA PRO A 48 15.48 26.80 -3.08
C PRO A 48 15.92 27.63 -4.30
N PRO A 49 16.69 27.05 -5.23
CA PRO A 49 17.08 27.76 -6.45
C PRO A 49 15.85 28.20 -7.24
N ASN A 50 15.91 29.40 -7.83
CA ASN A 50 14.77 30.04 -8.50
C ASN A 50 14.22 29.24 -9.69
N ASP A 51 15.05 28.36 -10.26
CA ASP A 51 14.80 27.69 -11.53
C ASP A 51 14.21 26.27 -11.35
N VAL A 52 13.96 25.87 -10.09
CA VAL A 52 13.51 24.52 -9.75
C VAL A 52 11.99 24.41 -9.86
N ASP A 53 11.50 23.90 -11.00
CA ASP A 53 10.09 23.50 -11.13
C ASP A 53 9.85 22.12 -10.51
N ILE A 54 10.73 21.16 -10.76
CA ILE A 54 10.53 19.75 -10.39
C ILE A 54 11.68 19.26 -9.51
N LEU A 55 11.31 18.55 -8.44
CA LEU A 55 12.23 17.91 -7.51
C LEU A 55 11.76 16.49 -7.16
N VAL A 56 12.60 15.72 -6.49
CA VAL A 56 12.22 14.42 -5.92
C VAL A 56 12.26 14.53 -4.40
N LEU A 57 11.11 14.33 -3.76
CA LEU A 57 10.97 14.20 -2.32
C LEU A 57 11.20 12.75 -1.92
N SER A 58 12.08 12.51 -0.94
CA SER A 58 12.30 11.23 -0.30
C SER A 58 11.89 11.33 1.17
N LEU A 59 10.72 10.75 1.50
CA LEU A 59 10.25 10.60 2.88
C LEU A 59 10.78 9.29 3.46
N PRO A 60 11.26 9.28 4.72
CA PRO A 60 11.69 8.05 5.36
C PRO A 60 10.52 7.09 5.54
N TRP A 61 10.82 5.80 5.39
CA TRP A 61 9.91 4.68 5.64
C TRP A 61 10.63 3.62 6.46
N ARG A 62 9.87 2.67 7.03
CA ARG A 62 10.40 1.61 7.88
C ARG A 62 11.58 0.86 7.22
N ARG A 63 12.57 0.49 8.04
CA ARG A 63 13.75 -0.34 7.68
C ARG A 63 14.62 0.27 6.57
N GLY A 64 14.94 1.56 6.68
CA GLY A 64 15.81 2.27 5.73
C GLY A 64 15.23 2.46 4.32
N LYS A 65 13.95 2.09 4.11
CA LYS A 65 13.26 2.30 2.84
C LYS A 65 12.76 3.74 2.79
N SER A 66 12.42 4.26 1.61
CA SER A 66 11.79 5.57 1.47
C SER A 66 10.54 5.55 0.58
N ILE A 67 9.70 6.56 0.76
CA ILE A 67 8.64 6.95 -0.17
C ILE A 67 9.24 8.03 -1.06
N ARG A 68 9.44 7.71 -2.34
CA ARG A 68 9.90 8.69 -3.33
C ARG A 68 8.72 9.24 -4.10
N ALA A 69 8.60 10.56 -4.15
CA ALA A 69 7.60 11.27 -4.91
C ALA A 69 8.28 12.33 -5.80
N ARG A 70 7.99 12.30 -7.10
CA ARG A 70 8.33 13.42 -7.98
C ARG A 70 7.34 14.54 -7.69
N ALA A 71 7.84 15.72 -7.35
CA ALA A 71 7.03 16.83 -6.90
C ALA A 71 7.34 18.12 -7.66
N ARG A 72 6.33 18.97 -7.80
CA ARG A 72 6.44 20.33 -8.33
C ARG A 72 6.57 21.31 -7.16
N LEU A 73 7.53 22.21 -7.22
CA LEU A 73 7.58 23.35 -6.31
C LEU A 73 6.50 24.36 -6.72
N LEU A 74 5.53 24.63 -5.84
CA LEU A 74 4.44 25.58 -6.14
C LEU A 74 4.80 27.01 -5.73
N ARG A 75 5.51 27.14 -4.61
CA ARG A 75 5.96 28.43 -4.06
C ARG A 75 6.98 28.18 -2.96
N ALA A 76 7.91 29.12 -2.82
CA ALA A 76 8.78 29.25 -1.65
C ALA A 76 8.62 30.64 -1.06
N ARG A 77 8.61 30.76 0.27
CA ARG A 77 8.56 32.03 0.99
C ARG A 77 9.51 32.01 2.18
N PRO A 78 10.12 33.15 2.55
CA PRO A 78 10.85 33.26 3.81
C PRO A 78 9.94 32.88 4.99
N HIS A 79 10.53 32.28 6.01
CA HIS A 79 9.85 31.95 7.25
C HIS A 79 10.37 32.80 8.40
N ASP A 80 9.46 33.24 9.29
CA ASP A 80 9.78 34.13 10.42
C ASP A 80 10.77 33.49 11.42
N GLU A 81 10.76 32.15 11.55
CA GLU A 81 11.72 31.38 12.37
C GLU A 81 13.09 31.18 11.68
N GLY A 82 13.30 31.80 10.51
CA GLY A 82 14.46 31.59 9.65
C GLY A 82 14.23 30.49 8.60
N GLY A 83 14.99 30.58 7.50
CA GLY A 83 14.87 29.67 6.36
C GLY A 83 13.65 29.94 5.49
N TYR A 84 13.19 28.91 4.76
CA TYR A 84 12.15 29.03 3.74
C TYR A 84 11.07 27.96 3.90
N LEU A 85 9.81 28.36 3.72
CA LEU A 85 8.69 27.44 3.55
C LEU A 85 8.44 27.18 2.06
N ALA A 86 8.64 25.93 1.64
CA ALA A 86 8.41 25.47 0.28
C ALA A 86 7.16 24.57 0.23
N ALA A 87 6.15 24.98 -0.53
CA ALA A 87 4.97 24.15 -0.78
C ALA A 87 5.22 23.32 -2.03
N VAL A 88 5.17 22.00 -1.90
CA VAL A 88 5.37 21.05 -3.00
C VAL A 88 4.10 20.25 -3.27
N ARG A 89 3.84 19.94 -4.53
CA ARG A 89 2.73 19.07 -4.96
C ARG A 89 3.28 17.82 -5.63
N PHE A 90 2.77 16.66 -5.26
CA PHE A 90 3.16 15.42 -5.93
C PHE A 90 2.62 15.37 -7.36
N ILE A 91 3.51 15.10 -8.31
CA ILE A 91 3.20 14.92 -9.73
C ILE A 91 3.15 13.43 -10.05
N SER A 92 4.08 12.66 -9.49
CA SER A 92 4.18 11.23 -9.76
C SER A 92 4.69 10.47 -8.54
N LEU A 93 4.04 9.35 -8.24
CA LEU A 93 4.51 8.35 -7.29
C LEU A 93 4.51 6.99 -7.98
N SER A 94 5.42 6.10 -7.62
CA SER A 94 5.25 4.69 -8.00
C SER A 94 4.09 4.08 -7.19
N PRO A 95 3.45 3.00 -7.65
CA PRO A 95 2.43 2.28 -6.89
C PRO A 95 2.92 1.90 -5.49
N ARG A 96 4.19 1.48 -5.36
CA ARG A 96 4.84 1.18 -4.07
C ARG A 96 4.92 2.41 -3.17
N SER A 97 5.35 3.56 -3.70
CA SER A 97 5.39 4.81 -2.93
C SER A 97 3.97 5.26 -2.53
N GLN A 98 2.98 5.07 -3.41
CA GLN A 98 1.56 5.37 -3.12
C GLN A 98 1.05 4.54 -1.95
N SER A 99 1.15 3.20 -2.00
CA SER A 99 0.64 2.33 -0.93
C SER A 99 1.28 2.63 0.43
N ARG A 100 2.56 3.02 0.42
CA ARG A 100 3.27 3.44 1.63
C ARG A 100 2.82 4.80 2.14
N LEU A 101 2.62 5.77 1.25
CA LEU A 101 2.09 7.08 1.61
C LEU A 101 0.68 6.92 2.19
N GLU A 102 -0.16 6.09 1.59
CA GLU A 102 -1.51 5.79 2.09
C GLU A 102 -1.46 5.21 3.50
N ARG A 103 -0.62 4.20 3.71
CA ARG A 103 -0.42 3.61 5.03
C ARG A 103 0.15 4.60 6.04
N LEU A 104 1.09 5.46 5.63
CA LEU A 104 1.65 6.52 6.47
C LEU A 104 0.54 7.48 6.92
N LEU A 105 -0.27 7.98 5.98
CA LEU A 105 -1.34 8.92 6.28
C LEU A 105 -2.42 8.29 7.18
N ARG A 106 -2.79 7.03 6.95
CA ARG A 106 -3.73 6.29 7.82
C ARG A 106 -3.18 6.06 9.22
N MET A 107 -1.88 5.80 9.37
CA MET A 107 -1.26 5.66 10.69
C MET A 107 -1.22 7.00 11.45
N LEU A 108 -1.02 8.10 10.73
CA LEU A 108 -0.89 9.44 11.31
C LEU A 108 -2.25 10.10 11.57
N TYR A 109 -3.30 9.64 10.89
CA TYR A 109 -4.68 10.12 11.05
C TYR A 109 -5.54 8.94 11.52
N PRO A 110 -5.65 8.70 12.84
CA PRO A 110 -6.52 7.64 13.35
C PRO A 110 -7.97 7.98 12.99
N SER A 111 -8.51 7.26 12.00
CA SER A 111 -9.93 7.33 11.68
C SER A 111 -10.71 6.71 12.83
N ASP A 112 -11.63 7.45 13.43
CA ASP A 112 -12.64 6.88 14.32
C ASP A 112 -13.63 6.08 13.44
N PRO A 113 -13.70 4.75 13.56
CA PRO A 113 -14.52 3.89 12.69
C PRO A 113 -16.04 4.15 12.84
N THR A 114 -16.44 4.96 13.82
CA THR A 114 -17.85 5.32 14.07
C THR A 114 -18.38 6.44 13.17
N THR A 115 -17.49 7.20 12.50
CA THR A 115 -17.92 8.30 11.64
C THR A 115 -17.99 7.81 10.19
N GLY A 116 -19.19 7.41 9.78
CA GLY A 116 -19.49 7.02 8.40
C GLY A 116 -18.91 8.01 7.39
N ALA A 117 -18.44 7.46 6.25
CA ALA A 117 -17.73 8.11 5.16
C ALA A 117 -18.48 9.31 4.53
N SER A 118 -18.63 10.40 5.28
CA SER A 118 -19.26 11.65 4.83
C SER A 118 -18.21 12.76 4.74
N GLY A 119 -17.44 12.69 3.65
CA GLY A 119 -17.12 13.81 2.77
C GLY A 119 -16.28 15.01 3.23
N ARG A 120 -16.10 15.28 4.53
CA ARG A 120 -15.42 16.52 4.98
C ARG A 120 -13.98 16.36 5.45
N ASN A 121 -13.60 15.21 6.00
CA ASN A 121 -12.25 14.93 6.52
C ASN A 121 -11.63 13.63 5.99
N ALA A 122 -11.99 13.19 4.79
CA ALA A 122 -11.33 12.05 4.17
C ALA A 122 -9.86 12.41 3.85
N LEU A 123 -8.91 11.57 4.27
CA LEU A 123 -7.47 11.72 3.98
C LEU A 123 -7.21 11.95 2.48
N PHE A 124 -8.01 11.29 1.65
CA PHE A 124 -8.09 11.46 0.22
C PHE A 124 -9.48 11.03 -0.26
N ARG A 125 -9.89 11.52 -1.43
CA ARG A 125 -11.14 11.08 -2.09
C ARG A 125 -10.86 9.79 -2.86
N GLU A 126 -11.65 8.77 -2.56
CA GLU A 126 -11.63 7.48 -3.24
C GLU A 126 -12.77 7.45 -4.27
N LEU A 127 -12.45 7.05 -5.50
CA LEU A 127 -13.41 6.79 -6.56
C LEU A 127 -13.40 5.29 -6.81
N GLU A 128 -14.45 4.62 -6.38
CA GLU A 128 -14.62 3.19 -6.60
C GLU A 128 -15.34 2.94 -7.94
N VAL A 129 -14.79 2.01 -8.71
CA VAL A 129 -15.34 1.54 -9.97
C VAL A 129 -15.46 0.04 -9.87
N THR A 130 -16.70 -0.44 -9.79
CA THR A 130 -16.97 -1.86 -9.81
C THR A 130 -16.86 -2.39 -11.25
N VAL A 131 -16.41 -3.64 -11.37
CA VAL A 131 -16.29 -4.37 -12.62
C VAL A 131 -16.96 -5.72 -12.44
N CYS A 132 -17.80 -6.11 -13.40
CA CYS A 132 -18.62 -7.31 -13.30
C CYS A 132 -17.90 -8.56 -13.84
N ASP A 133 -16.98 -8.41 -14.78
CA ASP A 133 -16.29 -9.53 -15.43
C ASP A 133 -14.83 -9.23 -15.81
N THR A 134 -14.11 -10.26 -16.24
CA THR A 134 -12.70 -10.21 -16.62
C THR A 134 -12.46 -9.35 -17.86
N GLU A 135 -13.40 -9.31 -18.80
CA GLU A 135 -13.27 -8.57 -20.06
C GLU A 135 -13.44 -7.07 -19.84
N GLU A 136 -14.40 -6.67 -19.01
CA GLU A 136 -14.57 -5.30 -18.57
C GLU A 136 -13.33 -4.82 -17.79
N LEU A 137 -12.74 -5.67 -16.94
CA LEU A 137 -11.49 -5.35 -16.25
C LEU A 137 -10.35 -5.14 -17.24
N ARG A 138 -10.21 -6.04 -18.22
CA ARG A 138 -9.21 -5.96 -19.30
C ARG A 138 -9.36 -4.67 -20.09
N GLN A 139 -10.57 -4.28 -20.47
CA GLN A 139 -10.83 -3.04 -21.20
C GLN A 139 -10.45 -1.80 -20.39
N LYS A 140 -10.79 -1.74 -19.09
CA LYS A 140 -10.38 -0.62 -18.22
C LYS A 140 -8.86 -0.56 -18.08
N LEU A 141 -8.20 -1.71 -17.97
CA LEU A 141 -6.74 -1.82 -17.92
C LEU A 141 -6.06 -1.33 -19.20
N LEU A 142 -6.61 -1.62 -20.37
CA LEU A 142 -6.11 -1.09 -21.64
C LEU A 142 -6.27 0.43 -21.73
N GLN A 143 -7.39 1.00 -21.28
CA GLN A 143 -7.55 2.46 -21.19
C GLN A 143 -6.54 3.09 -20.22
N ILE A 144 -6.24 2.42 -19.10
CA ILE A 144 -5.19 2.86 -18.17
C ILE A 144 -3.82 2.93 -18.85
N LEU A 145 -3.50 1.95 -19.72
CA LEU A 145 -2.25 1.94 -20.50
C LEU A 145 -2.16 3.07 -21.52
N GLU A 146 -3.28 3.49 -22.08
CA GLU A 146 -3.37 4.65 -22.98
C GLU A 146 -3.15 5.98 -22.22
N GLY A 147 -3.11 5.94 -20.88
CA GLY A 147 -2.80 7.09 -20.02
C GLY A 147 -4.01 7.93 -19.64
N HIS A 148 -5.19 7.56 -20.13
CA HIS A 148 -6.43 8.30 -19.92
C HIS A 148 -7.58 7.34 -19.59
N TYR A 149 -8.29 7.60 -18.50
CA TYR A 149 -9.49 6.84 -18.14
C TYR A 149 -10.68 7.78 -17.99
N THR A 150 -11.82 7.41 -18.56
CA THR A 150 -13.04 8.22 -18.51
C THR A 150 -14.12 7.49 -17.73
N VAL A 151 -14.77 8.20 -16.81
CA VAL A 151 -15.79 7.62 -15.92
C VAL A 151 -16.89 8.62 -15.62
N THR A 152 -18.12 8.14 -15.53
CA THR A 152 -19.28 8.97 -15.17
C THR A 152 -19.65 8.73 -13.72
N VAL A 153 -19.85 9.82 -12.97
CA VAL A 153 -20.12 9.83 -11.53
C VAL A 153 -21.28 10.77 -11.21
N PHE A 154 -21.88 10.58 -10.04
CA PHE A 154 -22.95 11.44 -9.52
C PHE A 154 -22.43 12.64 -8.72
N GLU A 155 -21.16 12.64 -8.34
CA GLU A 155 -20.56 13.71 -7.54
C GLU A 155 -19.72 14.66 -8.39
N ALA A 156 -19.72 15.94 -8.02
CA ALA A 156 -18.86 16.94 -8.66
C ALA A 156 -17.42 16.83 -8.14
N TYR A 157 -16.48 16.63 -9.07
CA TYR A 157 -15.04 16.69 -8.80
C TYR A 157 -14.44 18.01 -9.30
N GLN A 158 -13.29 18.40 -8.75
CA GLN A 158 -12.58 19.59 -9.21
C GLN A 158 -11.44 19.24 -10.17
N VAL A 159 -11.28 20.01 -11.24
CA VAL A 159 -10.14 19.88 -12.14
C VAL A 159 -8.84 20.12 -11.36
N GLY A 160 -7.86 19.22 -11.55
CA GLY A 160 -6.59 19.22 -10.84
C GLY A 160 -6.61 18.48 -9.49
N GLN A 161 -7.75 17.95 -9.06
CA GLN A 161 -7.86 17.14 -7.84
C GLN A 161 -7.22 15.76 -8.04
N SER A 162 -6.30 15.38 -7.15
CA SER A 162 -5.81 14.00 -7.07
C SER A 162 -6.75 13.14 -6.24
N ILE A 163 -7.07 11.96 -6.78
CA ILE A 163 -7.98 10.96 -6.21
C ILE A 163 -7.32 9.59 -6.16
N SER A 164 -7.84 8.70 -5.33
CA SER A 164 -7.52 7.28 -5.35
C SER A 164 -8.58 6.55 -6.16
N LEU A 165 -8.27 6.08 -7.36
CA LEU A 165 -9.13 5.21 -8.16
C LEU A 165 -8.98 3.77 -7.62
N SER A 166 -10.09 3.19 -7.17
CA SER A 166 -10.17 1.78 -6.79
C SER A 166 -11.03 1.05 -7.82
N ILE A 167 -10.44 0.13 -8.58
CA ILE A 167 -11.18 -0.75 -9.49
C ILE A 167 -11.34 -2.08 -8.77
N THR A 168 -12.58 -2.44 -8.46
CA THR A 168 -12.92 -3.65 -7.69
C THR A 168 -13.73 -4.57 -8.56
N GLY A 169 -13.23 -5.77 -8.84
CA GLY A 169 -14.03 -6.77 -9.53
C GLY A 169 -14.95 -7.52 -8.57
N THR A 170 -16.07 -8.01 -9.08
CA THR A 170 -16.93 -8.97 -8.38
C THR A 170 -16.34 -10.38 -8.51
N PHE A 171 -16.25 -11.12 -7.39
CA PHE A 171 -15.81 -12.53 -7.30
C PHE A 171 -14.40 -12.81 -7.89
N ASP A 172 -13.42 -13.10 -7.03
CA ASP A 172 -12.03 -13.53 -7.34
C ASP A 172 -11.16 -12.61 -8.22
N LEU A 173 -11.71 -11.52 -8.74
CA LEU A 173 -10.97 -10.54 -9.53
C LEU A 173 -10.05 -9.66 -8.66
N PRO A 174 -8.83 -9.34 -9.11
CA PRO A 174 -7.93 -8.47 -8.38
C PRO A 174 -8.50 -7.06 -8.22
N SER A 175 -8.42 -6.51 -7.00
CA SER A 175 -8.64 -5.09 -6.77
C SER A 175 -7.40 -4.27 -7.12
N ILE A 176 -7.61 -3.18 -7.84
CA ILE A 176 -6.54 -2.32 -8.37
C ILE A 176 -6.72 -0.92 -7.80
N ARG A 177 -5.67 -0.41 -7.14
CA ARG A 177 -5.69 0.95 -6.57
C ARG A 177 -4.65 1.83 -7.24
N LEU A 178 -5.11 2.84 -7.96
CA LEU A 178 -4.25 3.78 -8.69
C LEU A 178 -4.56 5.21 -8.30
N ARG A 179 -3.51 5.99 -8.08
CA ARG A 179 -3.60 7.43 -8.02
C ARG A 179 -3.84 8.04 -9.40
N ALA A 180 -4.85 8.90 -9.49
CA ALA A 180 -5.17 9.64 -10.70
C ALA A 180 -5.54 11.09 -10.39
N ARG A 181 -5.43 11.96 -11.38
CA ARG A 181 -5.82 13.36 -11.34
C ARG A 181 -6.98 13.59 -12.28
N VAL A 182 -7.97 14.36 -11.82
CA VAL A 182 -9.07 14.83 -12.66
C VAL A 182 -8.52 15.89 -13.61
N SER A 183 -8.36 15.56 -14.89
CA SER A 183 -7.91 16.50 -15.92
C SER A 183 -9.07 17.30 -16.51
N LYS A 184 -10.27 16.70 -16.54
CA LYS A 184 -11.47 17.33 -17.10
C LYS A 184 -12.73 16.86 -16.40
N VAL A 185 -13.70 17.75 -16.29
CA VAL A 185 -15.05 17.46 -15.79
C VAL A 185 -16.05 18.05 -16.79
N ARG A 186 -17.00 17.24 -17.21
CA ARG A 186 -18.12 17.66 -18.07
C ARG A 186 -19.43 17.20 -17.43
N LYS A 187 -20.42 18.09 -17.34
CA LYS A 187 -21.79 17.66 -17.01
C LYS A 187 -22.29 16.83 -18.18
N SER A 188 -22.85 15.67 -17.86
CA SER A 188 -23.30 14.69 -18.85
C SER A 188 -24.80 14.53 -18.73
N GLU A 189 -25.48 14.60 -19.87
CA GLU A 189 -26.90 14.30 -19.98
C GLU A 189 -27.01 12.89 -20.56
N VAL A 190 -27.25 11.92 -19.69
CA VAL A 190 -27.45 10.52 -20.08
C VAL A 190 -28.94 10.27 -20.12
N LYS A 191 -29.46 9.89 -21.30
CA LYS A 191 -30.90 9.58 -21.49
C LYS A 191 -31.35 8.53 -20.47
N GLY A 192 -32.41 8.85 -19.72
CA GLY A 192 -32.95 7.98 -18.66
C GLY A 192 -32.45 8.30 -17.24
N PHE A 193 -31.53 9.25 -17.10
CA PHE A 193 -31.01 9.73 -15.81
C PHE A 193 -31.27 11.23 -15.59
N ASP A 194 -32.32 11.78 -16.19
CA ASP A 194 -32.66 13.21 -16.11
C ASP A 194 -32.94 13.71 -14.68
N TRP A 195 -33.13 12.77 -13.74
CA TRP A 195 -33.33 13.01 -12.31
C TRP A 195 -32.03 13.25 -11.54
N ALA A 196 -30.86 13.00 -12.12
CA ALA A 196 -29.56 13.11 -11.46
C ALA A 196 -28.58 13.98 -12.24
N GLU A 197 -27.78 14.76 -11.50
CA GLU A 197 -26.64 15.45 -12.10
C GLU A 197 -25.49 14.45 -12.30
N LEU A 198 -25.21 14.12 -13.55
CA LEU A 198 -24.09 13.26 -13.91
C LEU A 198 -22.90 14.10 -14.38
N TYR A 199 -21.72 13.66 -14.00
CA TYR A 199 -20.45 14.27 -14.39
C TYR A 199 -19.55 13.21 -15.02
N THR A 200 -19.11 13.43 -16.25
CA THR A 200 -18.06 12.63 -16.87
C THR A 200 -16.69 13.24 -16.55
N LEU A 201 -15.87 12.46 -15.87
CA LEU A 201 -14.50 12.78 -15.50
C LEU A 201 -13.54 12.18 -16.52
N SER A 202 -12.53 12.96 -16.92
CA SER A 202 -11.33 12.42 -17.55
C SER A 202 -10.21 12.40 -16.51
N LEU A 203 -9.57 11.25 -16.37
CA LEU A 203 -8.51 10.99 -15.39
C LEU A 203 -7.16 10.79 -16.07
N GLU A 204 -6.12 11.39 -15.50
CA GLU A 204 -4.72 11.19 -15.87
C GLU A 204 -3.98 10.51 -14.71
N PHE A 205 -3.21 9.46 -14.99
CA PHE A 205 -2.55 8.69 -13.94
C PHE A 205 -1.27 9.38 -13.44
N GLU A 206 -1.14 9.47 -12.11
CA GLU A 206 0.00 10.12 -11.45
C GLU A 206 1.10 9.10 -11.11
N HIS A 207 1.40 8.18 -12.04
CA HIS A 207 2.44 7.16 -11.92
C HIS A 207 3.37 7.16 -13.13
N PRO A 208 4.60 6.65 -13.00
CA PRO A 208 5.49 6.49 -14.15
C PRO A 208 4.89 5.48 -15.16
N SER A 209 4.87 5.85 -16.44
CA SER A 209 4.25 5.04 -17.51
C SER A 209 4.80 3.62 -17.58
N ASN A 210 6.12 3.45 -17.42
CA ASN A 210 6.75 2.12 -17.40
C ASN A 210 6.26 1.28 -16.23
N THR A 211 6.03 1.90 -15.06
CA THR A 211 5.57 1.19 -13.87
C THR A 211 4.09 0.81 -13.97
N ILE A 212 3.26 1.68 -14.55
CA ILE A 212 1.87 1.32 -14.88
C ILE A 212 1.86 0.16 -15.86
N ARG A 213 2.67 0.22 -16.93
CA ARG A 213 2.71 -0.84 -17.94
C ARG A 213 3.07 -2.19 -17.35
N THR A 214 4.17 -2.28 -16.61
CA THR A 214 4.56 -3.52 -15.93
C THR A 214 3.48 -4.02 -14.95
N PHE A 215 2.78 -3.11 -14.29
CA PHE A 215 1.70 -3.48 -13.38
C PHE A 215 0.49 -4.05 -14.15
N VAL A 216 0.05 -3.39 -15.22
CA VAL A 216 -1.08 -3.83 -16.03
C VAL A 216 -0.76 -5.15 -16.73
N ASP A 217 0.41 -5.28 -17.34
CA ASP A 217 0.84 -6.52 -18.01
C ASP A 217 0.78 -7.71 -17.04
N LEU A 218 1.20 -7.52 -15.79
CA LEU A 218 1.11 -8.56 -14.79
C LEU A 218 -0.34 -8.92 -14.43
N VAL A 219 -1.22 -7.93 -14.28
CA VAL A 219 -2.64 -8.21 -14.01
C VAL A 219 -3.28 -8.93 -15.19
N LEU A 220 -2.98 -8.52 -16.42
CA LEU A 220 -3.51 -9.17 -17.62
C LEU A 220 -3.02 -10.62 -17.78
N ASN A 221 -1.76 -10.89 -17.47
CA ASN A 221 -1.23 -12.27 -17.46
C ASN A 221 -1.98 -13.14 -16.45
N ARG A 222 -2.29 -12.59 -15.26
CA ARG A 222 -3.08 -13.31 -14.24
C ARG A 222 -4.51 -13.62 -14.67
N LEU A 223 -5.14 -12.74 -15.45
CA LEU A 223 -6.46 -13.00 -16.00
C LEU A 223 -6.45 -14.05 -17.12
N SER A 224 -5.27 -14.34 -17.70
CA SER A 224 -5.12 -15.32 -18.80
C SER A 224 -4.73 -16.72 -18.29
N ASP A 225 -4.16 -16.86 -17.08
CA ASP A 225 -3.63 -18.11 -16.52
C ASP A 225 -4.69 -18.97 -15.77
N THR A 226 -5.99 -18.81 -16.02
CA THR A 226 -7.04 -19.64 -15.40
C THR A 226 -7.07 -21.10 -15.86
N GLU A 227 -6.09 -21.58 -16.65
CA GLU A 227 -6.00 -22.98 -17.11
C GLU A 227 -4.78 -23.78 -16.61
N ASP A 228 -3.79 -23.21 -15.90
CA ASP A 228 -2.66 -24.01 -15.39
C ASP A 228 -2.04 -23.44 -14.10
N GLU A 229 -2.40 -24.00 -12.94
CA GLU A 229 -1.92 -23.57 -11.61
C GLU A 229 -0.42 -23.85 -11.32
N SER A 230 0.34 -24.38 -12.27
CA SER A 230 1.72 -24.83 -12.02
C SER A 230 2.83 -23.87 -12.49
N SER A 231 2.50 -22.81 -13.23
CA SER A 231 3.50 -21.94 -13.90
C SER A 231 3.67 -20.55 -13.24
N VAL A 232 2.91 -20.26 -12.19
CA VAL A 232 2.86 -18.93 -11.53
C VAL A 232 4.21 -18.44 -10.97
N PHE A 233 5.12 -19.36 -10.60
CA PHE A 233 6.33 -19.03 -9.85
C PHE A 233 7.62 -18.93 -10.69
N SER A 234 7.64 -19.42 -11.91
CA SER A 234 8.84 -19.41 -12.77
C SER A 234 9.12 -18.02 -13.39
N TYR A 235 8.10 -17.19 -13.60
CA TYR A 235 8.27 -15.84 -14.17
C TYR A 235 8.48 -14.73 -13.13
N LEU A 236 8.49 -15.06 -11.83
CA LEU A 236 8.67 -14.10 -10.72
C LEU A 236 10.11 -14.06 -10.16
N GLU A 237 11.04 -14.83 -10.73
CA GLU A 237 12.48 -14.63 -10.51
C GLU A 237 12.90 -13.26 -11.07
N GLY A 238 13.15 -12.30 -10.19
CA GLY A 238 13.49 -10.91 -10.53
C GLY A 238 12.36 -9.89 -10.34
N ALA A 239 11.12 -10.32 -10.07
CA ALA A 239 10.01 -9.41 -9.79
C ALA A 239 10.13 -8.77 -8.37
N PRO A 240 9.97 -7.45 -8.20
CA PRO A 240 10.12 -6.77 -6.91
C PRO A 240 9.13 -7.24 -5.82
N ASP A 241 9.57 -7.32 -4.55
CA ASP A 241 8.82 -7.90 -3.41
C ASP A 241 7.36 -7.46 -3.21
N TRP A 242 7.03 -6.22 -3.57
CA TRP A 242 5.66 -5.69 -3.44
C TRP A 242 4.70 -6.31 -4.47
N LEU A 243 5.25 -6.70 -5.61
CA LEU A 243 4.57 -7.37 -6.72
C LEU A 243 4.33 -8.85 -6.38
N ARG A 244 5.27 -9.48 -5.66
CA ARG A 244 5.06 -10.78 -5.00
C ARG A 244 4.00 -10.69 -3.91
N SER A 245 3.94 -9.59 -3.16
CA SER A 245 2.95 -9.37 -2.10
C SER A 245 1.52 -9.18 -2.62
N VAL A 246 1.34 -8.49 -3.77
CA VAL A 246 0.04 -8.39 -4.44
C VAL A 246 -0.36 -9.73 -5.02
N ALA A 247 0.51 -10.39 -5.78
CA ALA A 247 0.26 -11.73 -6.31
C ALA A 247 -0.09 -12.76 -5.21
N ALA A 248 0.59 -12.71 -4.06
CA ALA A 248 0.30 -13.57 -2.91
C ALA A 248 -0.98 -13.19 -2.16
N ALA A 249 -1.44 -11.93 -2.23
CA ALA A 249 -2.71 -11.51 -1.64
C ALA A 249 -3.90 -11.90 -2.52
N THR A 250 -3.75 -11.83 -3.85
CA THR A 250 -4.79 -12.26 -4.79
C THR A 250 -4.92 -13.79 -4.85
N ALA A 251 -3.81 -14.53 -4.84
CA ALA A 251 -3.83 -16.00 -4.78
C ALA A 251 -4.48 -16.55 -3.50
N ARG A 252 -4.48 -15.78 -2.41
CA ARG A 252 -5.19 -16.11 -1.17
C ARG A 252 -6.71 -15.89 -1.27
N SER A 253 -7.18 -15.01 -2.14
CA SER A 253 -8.62 -14.78 -2.33
C SER A 253 -9.27 -15.96 -3.05
N SER A 254 -8.64 -16.46 -4.11
CA SER A 254 -9.08 -17.66 -4.84
C SER A 254 -8.93 -18.96 -4.02
N ALA A 255 -7.95 -19.06 -3.12
CA ALA A 255 -7.86 -20.19 -2.18
C ALA A 255 -8.89 -20.11 -1.02
N SER A 256 -9.39 -18.91 -0.68
CA SER A 256 -10.40 -18.72 0.37
C SER A 256 -11.85 -18.91 -0.10
N ALA A 257 -12.09 -18.88 -1.42
CA ALA A 257 -13.42 -19.06 -2.02
C ALA A 257 -13.98 -20.49 -1.85
N GLN A 258 -13.19 -21.46 -1.38
CA GLN A 258 -13.68 -22.81 -1.06
C GLN A 258 -14.09 -22.99 0.41
N SER A 259 -14.03 -21.97 1.26
CA SER A 259 -14.43 -22.13 2.66
C SER A 259 -14.94 -20.82 3.25
N THR A 260 -16.19 -20.43 2.94
CA THR A 260 -16.96 -19.49 3.79
C THR A 260 -18.45 -19.49 3.43
N GLU A 261 -19.11 -20.64 3.53
CA GLU A 261 -20.49 -20.69 4.01
C GLU A 261 -20.47 -21.04 5.51
N ALA A 262 -20.17 -20.05 6.36
CA ALA A 262 -20.57 -20.09 7.77
C ALA A 262 -20.30 -18.73 8.45
N ALA A 263 -21.39 -17.99 8.62
CA ALA A 263 -21.78 -17.25 9.82
C ALA A 263 -20.74 -16.39 10.57
N GLY A 264 -21.09 -15.11 10.68
CA GLY A 264 -20.47 -14.18 11.63
C GLY A 264 -20.45 -14.71 13.05
N ARG A 265 -19.24 -14.77 13.61
CA ARG A 265 -18.91 -14.63 15.02
C ARG A 265 -17.58 -13.88 15.05
N ASP A 266 -17.41 -12.96 15.99
CA ASP A 266 -16.09 -12.42 16.32
C ASP A 266 -15.16 -13.61 16.65
N GLU A 267 -14.41 -14.08 15.65
CA GLU A 267 -13.39 -15.09 15.85
C GLU A 267 -12.29 -14.45 16.68
N ILE A 268 -12.17 -14.92 17.92
CA ILE A 268 -11.06 -14.59 18.79
C ILE A 268 -9.81 -15.20 18.15
N ARG A 269 -9.10 -14.38 17.38
CA ARG A 269 -7.83 -14.75 16.75
C ARG A 269 -6.71 -14.66 17.78
N SER A 270 -5.84 -15.65 17.77
CA SER A 270 -4.64 -15.68 18.61
C SER A 270 -3.67 -14.55 18.25
N CYS A 271 -2.75 -14.22 19.16
CA CYS A 271 -1.75 -13.19 18.92
C CYS A 271 -0.87 -13.56 17.70
N LEU A 272 -0.52 -14.83 17.56
CA LEU A 272 0.24 -15.33 16.42
C LEU A 272 -0.52 -15.23 15.10
N GLU A 273 -1.81 -15.52 15.07
CA GLU A 273 -2.62 -15.42 13.84
C GLU A 273 -2.84 -13.97 13.40
N SER A 274 -2.91 -13.05 14.36
CA SER A 274 -3.17 -11.63 14.10
C SER A 274 -1.89 -10.86 13.75
N GLU A 275 -0.82 -11.03 14.54
CA GLU A 275 0.41 -10.23 14.42
C GLU A 275 1.51 -10.93 13.62
N PHE A 276 1.56 -12.27 13.67
CA PHE A 276 2.64 -13.07 13.07
C PHE A 276 2.12 -14.20 12.13
N PRO A 277 1.21 -13.90 11.19
CA PRO A 277 0.62 -14.94 10.34
C PRO A 277 1.66 -15.66 9.46
N ASP A 278 2.74 -14.97 9.10
CA ASP A 278 3.86 -15.56 8.35
C ASP A 278 4.59 -16.65 9.15
N ALA A 279 4.62 -16.56 10.48
CA ALA A 279 5.21 -17.59 11.31
C ALA A 279 4.30 -18.80 11.47
N ILE A 280 3.00 -18.59 11.65
CA ILE A 280 2.01 -19.68 11.64
C ILE A 280 2.06 -20.43 10.32
N ALA A 281 2.07 -19.73 9.18
CA ALA A 281 2.16 -20.37 7.87
C ALA A 281 3.42 -21.26 7.73
N ARG A 282 4.55 -20.82 8.28
CA ARG A 282 5.78 -21.62 8.28
C ARG A 282 5.67 -22.83 9.21
N LEU A 283 5.15 -22.65 10.43
CA LEU A 283 4.96 -23.75 11.39
C LEU A 283 3.99 -24.80 10.85
N VAL A 284 2.92 -24.37 10.18
CA VAL A 284 1.97 -25.25 9.48
C VAL A 284 2.65 -26.05 8.39
N ALA A 285 3.55 -25.43 7.60
CA ALA A 285 4.28 -26.12 6.54
C ALA A 285 5.20 -27.24 7.07
N GLY A 286 5.68 -27.14 8.30
CA GLY A 286 6.45 -28.19 8.98
C GLY A 286 5.63 -29.10 9.90
N TRP A 287 4.31 -28.86 10.04
CA TRP A 287 3.50 -29.49 11.08
C TRP A 287 3.31 -30.99 10.84
N GLY A 288 3.54 -31.79 11.88
CA GLY A 288 3.43 -33.25 11.80
C GLY A 288 4.69 -33.96 11.34
N HIS A 289 5.74 -33.22 10.94
CA HIS A 289 7.05 -33.78 10.64
C HIS A 289 8.12 -33.19 11.57
N VAL A 290 8.66 -34.03 12.47
CA VAL A 290 9.52 -33.61 13.59
C VAL A 290 10.77 -32.83 13.14
N ALA A 291 11.40 -33.23 12.04
CA ALA A 291 12.61 -32.57 11.56
C ALA A 291 12.32 -31.20 10.91
N ASP A 292 11.22 -31.10 10.16
CA ASP A 292 10.88 -29.87 9.44
C ASP A 292 10.27 -28.84 10.37
N PHE A 293 9.40 -29.26 11.28
CA PHE A 293 8.91 -28.43 12.37
C PHE A 293 10.08 -27.85 13.17
N GLU A 294 11.06 -28.68 13.52
CA GLU A 294 12.22 -28.24 14.29
C GLU A 294 13.08 -27.21 13.57
N MET A 295 13.34 -27.44 12.29
CA MET A 295 14.11 -26.52 11.47
C MET A 295 13.41 -25.17 11.35
N VAL A 296 12.09 -25.19 11.12
CA VAL A 296 11.27 -23.99 11.02
C VAL A 296 11.19 -23.26 12.37
N PHE A 297 10.91 -23.98 13.45
CA PHE A 297 10.82 -23.43 14.79
C PHE A 297 12.16 -22.83 15.22
N SER A 298 13.27 -23.55 15.04
CA SER A 298 14.61 -23.05 15.32
C SER A 298 14.95 -21.83 14.47
N SER A 299 14.53 -21.80 13.21
CA SER A 299 14.70 -20.61 12.36
C SER A 299 13.92 -19.41 12.89
N LEU A 300 12.70 -19.62 13.40
CA LEU A 300 11.86 -18.58 13.99
C LEU A 300 12.39 -18.08 15.34
N VAL A 301 13.04 -18.94 16.13
CA VAL A 301 13.58 -18.62 17.46
C VAL A 301 15.02 -18.07 17.39
N LEU A 302 15.87 -18.60 16.52
CA LEU A 302 17.31 -18.33 16.48
C LEU A 302 17.75 -17.35 15.37
N SER A 303 16.94 -17.09 14.34
CA SER A 303 17.30 -16.12 13.29
C SER A 303 17.21 -14.69 13.81
N ARG A 304 18.24 -14.28 14.55
CA ARG A 304 18.39 -12.96 15.21
C ARG A 304 18.65 -11.77 14.28
N ASN A 305 18.66 -11.96 12.95
CA ASN A 305 19.21 -10.96 12.03
C ASN A 305 18.20 -10.19 11.15
N ASP A 306 16.92 -10.54 11.12
CA ASP A 306 15.98 -9.90 10.16
C ASP A 306 14.65 -9.34 10.74
N LEU A 307 14.50 -9.29 12.07
CA LEU A 307 13.38 -8.62 12.74
C LEU A 307 13.86 -7.77 13.93
N PRO A 308 13.41 -6.50 14.05
CA PRO A 308 13.68 -5.67 15.22
C PRO A 308 12.75 -6.09 16.36
N ASP A 309 13.31 -6.51 17.50
CA ASP A 309 12.63 -6.78 18.79
C ASP A 309 11.33 -7.61 18.66
N ALA A 310 11.45 -8.90 18.33
CA ALA A 310 11.37 -10.06 19.23
C ALA A 310 9.99 -10.22 19.90
N TRP A 311 9.22 -11.19 19.40
CA TRP A 311 7.91 -11.71 19.85
C TRP A 311 7.32 -11.05 21.10
N SER A 312 6.06 -10.58 21.00
CA SER A 312 5.29 -10.20 22.19
C SER A 312 5.26 -11.36 23.18
N ARG A 313 5.10 -11.07 24.48
CA ARG A 313 5.03 -12.13 25.51
C ARG A 313 3.96 -13.16 25.16
N GLU A 314 2.81 -12.68 24.70
CA GLU A 314 1.67 -13.49 24.29
C GLU A 314 2.03 -14.39 23.09
N ALA A 315 2.72 -13.86 22.08
CA ALA A 315 3.17 -14.66 20.95
C ALA A 315 4.24 -15.70 21.35
N TRP A 316 5.06 -15.41 22.35
CA TRP A 316 6.02 -16.38 22.89
C TRP A 316 5.33 -17.55 23.60
N GLU A 317 4.34 -17.25 24.45
CA GLU A 317 3.55 -18.26 25.17
C GLU A 317 2.80 -19.16 24.19
N GLU A 318 2.23 -18.59 23.13
CA GLU A 318 1.56 -19.36 22.08
C GLU A 318 2.54 -20.23 21.27
N LEU A 319 3.75 -19.75 20.97
CA LEU A 319 4.78 -20.57 20.30
C LEU A 319 5.25 -21.74 21.16
N GLU A 320 5.46 -21.52 22.45
CA GLU A 320 5.86 -22.55 23.40
C GLU A 320 4.74 -23.59 23.58
N MET A 321 3.48 -23.15 23.60
CA MET A 321 2.32 -24.03 23.56
C MET A 321 2.32 -24.89 22.29
N LEU A 322 2.51 -24.27 21.11
CA LEU A 322 2.52 -24.98 19.82
C LEU A 322 3.66 -26.00 19.74
N GLN A 323 4.85 -25.66 20.24
CA GLN A 323 5.96 -26.62 20.33
C GLN A 323 5.62 -27.78 21.25
N SER A 324 5.05 -27.51 22.43
CA SER A 324 4.66 -28.55 23.40
C SER A 324 3.60 -29.50 22.85
N VAL A 325 2.59 -28.96 22.14
CA VAL A 325 1.54 -29.74 21.47
C VAL A 325 2.14 -30.61 20.37
N HIS A 326 3.00 -30.02 19.53
CA HIS A 326 3.66 -30.75 18.45
C HIS A 326 4.52 -31.89 19.00
N ASP A 327 5.33 -31.63 20.02
CA ASP A 327 6.22 -32.63 20.63
C ASP A 327 5.44 -33.76 21.30
N CYS A 328 4.30 -33.47 21.94
CA CYS A 328 3.43 -34.51 22.51
C CYS A 328 2.79 -35.38 21.42
N ALA A 329 2.39 -34.78 20.29
CA ALA A 329 1.67 -35.48 19.23
C ALA A 329 2.61 -36.28 18.29
N TYR A 330 3.78 -35.74 17.97
CA TYR A 330 4.67 -36.27 16.92
C TYR A 330 6.05 -36.68 17.44
N GLY A 331 6.38 -36.36 18.69
CA GLY A 331 7.67 -36.65 19.30
C GLY A 331 8.69 -35.52 19.16
N VAL A 332 9.83 -35.67 19.87
CA VAL A 332 10.88 -34.66 19.96
C VAL A 332 12.03 -34.98 19.00
N SER A 333 12.61 -33.96 18.36
CA SER A 333 13.73 -34.12 17.44
C SER A 333 14.97 -34.69 18.13
N THR A 334 15.79 -35.46 17.39
CA THR A 334 17.07 -35.99 17.88
C THR A 334 18.07 -34.89 18.24
N HIS A 335 17.97 -33.72 17.61
CA HIS A 335 18.75 -32.52 17.93
C HIS A 335 18.39 -31.91 19.29
N ARG A 336 17.09 -31.88 19.66
CA ARG A 336 16.69 -31.45 21.01
C ARG A 336 16.93 -32.52 22.07
N LEU A 337 16.81 -33.79 21.73
CA LEU A 337 17.18 -34.90 22.61
C LEU A 337 18.69 -34.94 22.90
N SER A 338 19.55 -34.45 21.99
CA SER A 338 21.00 -34.35 22.22
C SER A 338 21.39 -33.08 23.00
N LEU A 339 20.70 -31.96 22.80
CA LEU A 339 20.85 -30.74 23.62
C LEU A 339 20.37 -30.93 25.07
N LEU A 340 19.28 -31.67 25.29
CA LEU A 340 18.84 -32.04 26.64
C LEU A 340 19.77 -33.06 27.33
N LYS A 341 20.63 -33.75 26.55
CA LYS A 341 21.72 -34.59 27.08
C LYS A 341 23.01 -33.80 27.36
N GLY A 342 23.19 -32.63 26.75
CA GLY A 342 24.30 -31.70 26.99
C GLY A 342 23.87 -30.59 27.96
N GLY A 343 23.99 -30.86 29.25
CA GLY A 343 23.40 -30.05 30.31
C GLY A 343 23.78 -28.57 30.39
N ARG A 344 22.92 -27.86 31.13
CA ARG A 344 23.11 -26.58 31.84
C ARG A 344 24.47 -25.90 31.67
N LEU A 345 24.43 -24.64 31.22
CA LEU A 345 25.15 -23.53 31.84
C LEU A 345 24.25 -22.30 31.88
#